data_AF-A0AB73U8F1-F1
#
_entry.id   AF-A0AB73U8F1-F1
#
_cell.length_a   1.000
_cell.length_b   1.000
_cell.length_c   1.000
_cell.angle_alpha   90.00
_cell.angle_beta   90.00
_cell.angle_gamma   90.00
#
_symmetry.space_group_name_H-M   'P 1'
#
loop_
_entity.id
_entity.type
_entity.pdbx_description
1 polymer ?
#
loop_
_entity_poly.entity_id
_entity_poly.type
_entity_poly.pdbx_seq_one_letter_code
_entity_poly.pdbx_strand_id
1 'polypeptide(L)'
;MARFRVLILAMALVVWPAALERVPQRWRPLIGAGASSVLAAVAGISLGLRQPQLAAGLRLGGVAASVVAAAVGVSPALEPVRTSMRERDIGLHPAAWLGLHIPVGTVWSEELAFRGVLQPMAIGAFGRGLGGVVQAVAFGLAHIRPARAAGDSILGTVLVTGMFGWLLGWLRERSGSVAAPMLTHLALNEAGAVVTLYVSRSNVGLGRESASN
;
A
#
# COMPACT_ATOMS: atom_id res chain seq x y z
N MET A 1 19.97 -22.22 -1.23
CA MET A 1 20.33 -20.85 -0.79
C MET A 1 19.33 -19.78 -1.24
N ALA A 2 18.86 -19.76 -2.49
CA ALA A 2 17.93 -18.72 -2.98
C ALA A 2 16.60 -18.62 -2.19
N ARG A 3 15.93 -19.77 -1.95
CA ARG A 3 14.69 -19.83 -1.15
C ARG A 3 14.85 -19.23 0.26
N PHE A 4 15.97 -19.54 0.92
CA PHE A 4 16.28 -19.02 2.25
C PHE A 4 16.45 -17.51 2.26
N ARG A 5 17.16 -16.93 1.28
CA ARG A 5 17.31 -15.47 1.13
C ARG A 5 15.95 -14.78 0.92
N VAL A 6 15.06 -15.37 0.13
CA VAL A 6 13.70 -14.84 -0.08
C VAL A 6 12.90 -14.84 1.21
N LEU A 7 12.93 -15.93 1.98
CA LEU A 7 12.21 -16.01 3.25
C LEU A 7 12.75 -15.02 4.29
N ILE A 8 14.07 -14.81 4.34
CA ILE A 8 14.68 -13.77 5.17
C ILE A 8 14.19 -12.39 4.74
N LEU A 9 14.21 -12.07 3.44
CA LEU A 9 13.74 -10.78 2.94
C LEU A 9 12.25 -10.59 3.25
N ALA A 10 11.41 -11.60 3.03
CA ALA A 10 10.00 -11.55 3.34
C ALA A 10 9.78 -11.24 4.83
N MET A 11 10.50 -11.94 5.72
CA MET A 11 10.43 -11.68 7.16
C MET A 11 10.90 -10.26 7.52
N ALA A 12 12.01 -9.80 6.93
CA ALA A 12 12.54 -8.46 7.12
C ALA A 12 11.51 -7.38 6.73
N LEU A 13 10.82 -7.57 5.59
CA LEU A 13 9.78 -6.67 5.12
C LEU A 13 8.52 -6.72 5.99
N VAL A 14 8.16 -7.89 6.54
CA VAL A 14 7.04 -8.03 7.50
C VAL A 14 7.30 -7.26 8.79
N VAL A 15 8.54 -7.25 9.30
CA VAL A 15 8.89 -6.55 10.54
C VAL A 15 9.27 -5.08 10.32
N TRP A 16 9.52 -4.66 9.08
CA TRP A 16 9.96 -3.31 8.73
C TRP A 16 9.05 -2.18 9.25
N PRO A 17 7.70 -2.26 9.16
CA PRO A 17 6.83 -1.21 9.70
C PRO A 17 7.05 -0.95 11.19
N ALA A 18 7.28 -2.00 11.99
CA ALA A 18 7.57 -1.87 13.42
C ALA A 18 8.93 -1.19 13.69
N ALA A 19 9.89 -1.32 12.76
CA ALA A 19 11.15 -0.59 12.85
C ALA A 19 10.98 0.89 12.50
N LEU A 20 10.23 1.20 11.43
CA LEU A 20 9.93 2.58 11.02
C LEU A 20 9.13 3.35 12.08
N GLU A 21 8.26 2.70 12.84
CA GLU A 21 7.50 3.33 13.92
C GLU A 21 8.37 3.95 15.01
N ARG A 22 9.60 3.44 15.22
CA ARG A 22 10.57 3.99 16.18
C ARG A 22 11.15 5.33 15.75
N VAL A 23 10.98 5.68 14.48
CA VAL A 23 11.47 6.93 13.90
C VAL A 23 10.37 8.01 14.00
N PRO A 24 10.72 9.29 14.24
CA PRO A 24 9.75 10.38 14.20
C PRO A 24 8.96 10.40 12.90
N GLN A 25 7.64 10.62 13.01
CA GLN A 25 6.69 10.48 11.89
C GLN A 25 7.09 11.25 10.63
N ARG A 26 7.63 12.47 10.78
CA ARG A 26 8.09 13.33 9.66
C ARG A 26 9.20 12.72 8.79
N TRP A 27 10.00 11.80 9.34
CA TRP A 27 11.12 11.19 8.64
C TRP A 27 10.80 9.82 8.05
N ARG A 28 9.71 9.18 8.50
CA ARG A 28 9.32 7.83 8.07
C ARG A 28 9.19 7.70 6.54
N PRO A 29 8.58 8.65 5.81
CA PRO A 29 8.45 8.53 4.35
C PRO A 29 9.80 8.47 3.64
N LEU A 30 10.75 9.33 4.06
CA LEU A 30 12.07 9.44 3.43
C LEU A 30 12.94 8.22 3.75
N ILE A 31 12.89 7.73 4.98
CA ILE A 31 13.66 6.53 5.38
C ILE A 31 13.09 5.27 4.71
N GLY A 32 11.77 5.11 4.68
CA GLY A 32 11.12 4.00 3.96
C GLY A 32 11.47 4.01 2.48
N ALA A 33 11.31 5.16 1.82
CA ALA A 33 11.56 5.27 0.40
C ALA A 33 13.04 5.08 0.08
N GLY A 34 13.93 5.67 0.88
CA GLY A 34 15.37 5.50 0.75
C GLY A 34 15.79 4.03 0.89
N ALA A 35 15.33 3.35 1.95
CA ALA A 35 15.63 1.94 2.18
C ALA A 35 15.17 1.04 1.02
N SER A 36 13.93 1.21 0.55
CA SER A 36 13.41 0.43 -0.58
C SER A 36 14.11 0.76 -1.90
N SER A 37 14.56 2.01 -2.10
CA SER A 37 15.31 2.41 -3.29
C SER A 37 16.70 1.80 -3.30
N VAL A 38 17.38 1.80 -2.15
CA VAL A 38 18.67 1.11 -1.98
C VAL A 38 18.50 -0.39 -2.17
N LEU A 39 17.47 -0.99 -1.58
CA LEU A 39 17.16 -2.42 -1.75
C LEU A 39 16.96 -2.77 -3.24
N ALA A 40 16.19 -1.97 -3.97
CA ALA A 40 15.97 -2.16 -5.41
C ALA A 40 17.25 -2.00 -6.23
N ALA A 41 18.06 -0.99 -5.92
CA ALA A 41 19.34 -0.76 -6.60
C ALA A 41 20.33 -1.91 -6.38
N VAL A 42 20.46 -2.38 -5.13
CA VAL A 42 21.34 -3.50 -4.76
C VAL A 42 20.86 -4.82 -5.36
N ALA A 43 19.54 -5.04 -5.42
CA ALA A 43 18.98 -6.24 -6.05
C ALA A 43 19.24 -6.28 -7.56
N GLY A 44 19.39 -5.12 -8.21
CA GLY A 44 19.66 -5.01 -9.65
C GLY A 44 18.52 -5.52 -10.54
N ILE A 45 17.30 -5.66 -9.99
CA ILE A 45 16.14 -6.19 -10.71
C ILE A 45 15.44 -5.06 -11.46
N SER A 46 15.15 -5.28 -12.75
CA SER A 46 14.46 -4.28 -13.57
C SER A 46 13.07 -3.95 -13.02
N LEU A 47 12.83 -2.67 -12.75
CA LEU A 47 11.54 -2.15 -12.31
C LEU A 47 10.54 -1.95 -13.46
N GLY A 48 10.98 -2.06 -14.73
CA GLY A 48 10.13 -1.81 -15.90
C GLY A 48 9.68 -0.35 -16.04
N LEU A 49 10.50 0.60 -15.56
CA LEU A 49 10.26 2.05 -15.67
C LEU A 49 10.81 2.66 -16.98
N ARG A 50 11.09 1.82 -17.98
CA ARG A 50 11.51 2.22 -19.33
C ARG A 50 10.51 1.68 -20.35
N GLN A 51 10.48 2.29 -21.53
CA GLN A 51 9.66 1.78 -22.63
C GLN A 51 10.18 0.42 -23.12
N PRO A 52 9.30 -0.50 -23.59
CA PRO A 52 7.83 -0.36 -23.70
C PRO A 52 7.04 -0.72 -22.43
N GLN A 53 7.69 -1.28 -21.39
CA GLN A 53 7.01 -1.78 -20.19
C GLN A 53 6.33 -0.66 -19.42
N LEU A 54 6.92 0.54 -19.39
CA LEU A 54 6.31 1.71 -18.76
C LEU A 54 4.94 2.04 -19.38
N ALA A 55 4.82 2.10 -20.71
CA ALA A 55 3.53 2.36 -21.36
C ALA A 55 2.49 1.28 -21.06
N ALA A 56 2.89 0.00 -21.08
CA ALA A 56 2.00 -1.09 -20.69
C ALA A 56 1.57 -0.97 -19.22
N GLY A 57 2.50 -0.57 -18.34
CA GLY A 57 2.27 -0.33 -16.93
C GLY A 57 1.28 0.80 -16.68
N LEU A 58 1.46 1.95 -17.34
CA LEU A 58 0.56 3.09 -17.24
C LEU A 58 -0.84 2.77 -17.76
N ARG A 59 -0.96 2.04 -18.88
CA ARG A 59 -2.27 1.66 -19.45
C ARG A 59 -3.03 0.71 -18.52
N LEU A 60 -2.40 -0.40 -18.14
CA LEU A 60 -3.05 -1.41 -17.29
C LEU A 60 -3.29 -0.86 -15.88
N GLY A 61 -2.32 -0.14 -15.33
CA GLY A 61 -2.42 0.52 -14.04
C GLY A 61 -3.50 1.60 -14.00
N GLY A 62 -3.65 2.39 -15.08
CA GLY A 62 -4.71 3.40 -15.17
C GLY A 62 -6.12 2.78 -15.14
N VAL A 63 -6.33 1.67 -15.86
CA VAL A 63 -7.62 0.95 -15.83
C VAL A 63 -7.90 0.40 -14.42
N ALA A 64 -6.92 -0.29 -13.83
CA ALA A 64 -7.07 -0.86 -12.48
C ALA A 64 -7.27 0.23 -11.41
N ALA A 65 -6.52 1.33 -11.49
CA ALA A 65 -6.64 2.49 -10.62
C ALA A 65 -8.05 3.11 -10.69
N SER A 66 -8.62 3.29 -11.88
CA SER A 66 -9.98 3.81 -12.05
C SER A 66 -11.03 2.92 -11.40
N VAL A 67 -10.93 1.60 -11.58
CA VAL A 67 -11.85 0.62 -10.96
C VAL A 67 -11.73 0.66 -9.43
N VAL A 68 -10.50 0.68 -8.91
CA VAL A 68 -10.24 0.73 -7.46
C VAL A 68 -10.73 2.05 -6.86
N ALA A 69 -10.44 3.19 -7.49
CA ALA A 69 -10.91 4.49 -7.03
C ALA A 69 -12.44 4.57 -6.99
N ALA A 70 -13.13 4.05 -8.01
CA ALA A 70 -14.59 3.99 -8.03
C ALA A 70 -15.13 3.10 -6.89
N ALA A 71 -14.56 1.91 -6.70
CA ALA A 71 -14.96 0.99 -5.63
C ALA A 71 -14.77 1.61 -4.23
N VAL A 72 -13.64 2.29 -4.00
CA VAL A 72 -13.38 3.01 -2.75
C VAL A 72 -14.32 4.19 -2.57
N GLY A 73 -14.60 4.94 -3.64
CA GLY A 73 -15.52 6.09 -3.63
C GLY A 73 -16.95 5.72 -3.20
N VAL A 74 -17.43 4.54 -3.60
CA VAL A 74 -18.77 4.06 -3.20
C VAL A 74 -18.78 3.29 -1.88
N SER A 75 -17.61 2.90 -1.36
CA SER A 75 -17.50 2.09 -0.14
C SER A 75 -18.18 2.67 1.12
N PRO A 76 -18.30 4.01 1.32
CA PRO A 76 -19.06 4.57 2.43
C PRO A 76 -20.57 4.31 2.34
N ALA A 77 -21.09 3.73 1.25
CA ALA A 77 -22.46 3.21 1.23
C ALA A 77 -22.66 2.07 2.26
N LEU A 78 -21.59 1.37 2.63
CA LEU A 78 -21.58 0.37 3.69
C LEU A 78 -21.38 1.05 5.05
N GLU A 79 -22.34 0.89 5.95
CA GLU A 79 -22.32 1.52 7.28
C GLU A 79 -21.04 1.21 8.08
N PRO A 80 -20.53 -0.03 8.18
CA PRO A 80 -19.30 -0.31 8.91
C PRO A 80 -18.08 0.43 8.35
N VAL A 81 -18.00 0.58 7.02
CA VAL A 81 -16.89 1.29 6.36
C VAL A 81 -17.00 2.79 6.63
N ARG A 82 -18.20 3.36 6.53
CA ARG A 82 -18.45 4.78 6.81
C ARG A 82 -18.10 5.13 8.24
N THR A 83 -18.50 4.30 9.21
CA THR A 83 -18.21 4.50 10.64
C THR A 83 -16.71 4.45 10.90
N SER A 84 -16.02 3.42 10.39
CA SER A 84 -14.56 3.30 10.51
C SER A 84 -13.82 4.52 9.93
N MET A 85 -14.26 5.05 8.79
CA MET A 85 -13.68 6.26 8.19
C MET A 85 -13.94 7.52 9.04
N ARG A 86 -15.12 7.66 9.65
CA ARG A 86 -15.46 8.83 10.50
C ARG A 86 -14.69 8.87 11.80
N GLU A 87 -14.45 7.70 12.37
CA GLU A 87 -13.75 7.55 13.66
C GLU A 87 -12.23 7.56 13.50
N ARG A 88 -11.72 7.58 12.26
CA ARG A 88 -10.30 7.56 11.96
C ARG A 88 -9.64 8.88 12.38
N ASP A 89 -8.74 8.81 13.36
CA ASP A 89 -7.89 9.95 13.71
C ASP A 89 -6.75 10.11 12.70
N ILE A 90 -6.73 11.24 12.00
CA ILE A 90 -5.69 11.60 11.05
C ILE A 90 -4.72 12.53 11.76
N GLY A 91 -3.73 11.96 12.45
CA GLY A 91 -2.65 12.69 13.13
C GLY A 91 -1.65 13.40 12.20
N LEU A 92 -2.06 13.78 10.99
CA LEU A 92 -1.26 14.48 9.97
C LEU A 92 -2.07 15.58 9.29
N HIS A 93 -1.38 16.66 8.93
CA HIS A 93 -1.98 17.64 8.03
C HIS A 93 -2.32 16.99 6.67
N PRO A 94 -3.54 17.16 6.13
CA PRO A 94 -3.98 16.47 4.90
C PRO A 94 -3.02 16.62 3.72
N ALA A 95 -2.43 17.80 3.52
CA ALA A 95 -1.47 18.03 2.44
C ALA A 95 -0.17 17.21 2.60
N ALA A 96 0.34 17.03 3.82
CA ALA A 96 1.51 16.19 4.07
C ALA A 96 1.15 14.70 3.92
N TRP A 97 -0.07 14.32 4.31
CA TRP A 97 -0.54 12.95 4.18
C TRP A 97 -0.67 12.53 2.71
N LEU A 98 -1.44 13.28 1.93
CA LEU A 98 -1.70 13.05 0.49
C LEU A 98 -0.46 13.35 -0.38
N GLY A 99 0.35 14.34 -0.02
CA GLY A 99 1.48 14.77 -0.87
C GLY A 99 2.78 13.99 -0.67
N LEU A 100 2.99 13.40 0.51
CA LEU A 100 4.27 12.77 0.86
C LEU A 100 4.11 11.40 1.49
N HIS A 101 3.29 11.28 2.53
CA HIS A 101 3.20 10.02 3.27
C HIS A 101 2.61 8.90 2.42
N ILE A 102 1.53 9.16 1.69
CA ILE A 102 0.92 8.15 0.81
C ILE A 102 1.81 7.88 -0.42
N PRO A 103 2.18 8.87 -1.27
CA PRO A 103 2.86 8.55 -2.52
C PRO A 103 4.28 8.02 -2.31
N VAL A 104 5.01 8.58 -1.35
CA VAL A 104 6.42 8.25 -1.11
C VAL A 104 6.55 7.25 0.04
N GLY A 105 5.97 7.56 1.19
CA GLY A 105 6.11 6.74 2.39
C GLY A 105 5.45 5.37 2.30
N THR A 106 4.32 5.28 1.60
CA THR A 106 3.59 4.02 1.39
C THR A 106 3.87 3.47 -0.01
N VAL A 107 3.36 4.12 -1.06
CA VAL A 107 3.30 3.52 -2.41
C VAL A 107 4.69 3.26 -2.97
N TRP A 108 5.55 4.27 -3.04
CA TRP A 108 6.92 4.07 -3.55
C TRP A 108 7.67 3.02 -2.73
N SER A 109 7.67 3.20 -1.40
CA SER A 109 8.41 2.33 -0.49
C SER A 109 7.97 0.87 -0.58
N GLU A 110 6.67 0.61 -0.56
CA GLU A 110 6.13 -0.75 -0.58
C GLU A 110 6.22 -1.37 -1.97
N GLU A 111 5.91 -0.65 -3.04
CA GLU A 111 5.97 -1.22 -4.39
C GLU A 111 7.39 -1.57 -4.83
N LEU A 112 8.40 -0.79 -4.44
CA LEU A 112 9.80 -1.16 -4.68
C LEU A 112 10.19 -2.41 -3.89
N ALA A 113 9.87 -2.46 -2.60
CA ALA A 113 10.25 -3.57 -1.73
C ALA A 113 9.55 -4.88 -2.13
N PHE A 114 8.22 -4.84 -2.25
CA PHE A 114 7.42 -6.05 -2.48
C PHE A 114 7.37 -6.44 -3.95
N ARG A 115 7.08 -5.51 -4.87
CA ARG A 115 6.94 -5.85 -6.30
C ARG A 115 8.31 -5.75 -6.94
N GLY A 116 9.03 -4.66 -6.74
CA GLY A 116 10.36 -4.43 -7.33
C GLY A 116 11.37 -5.53 -6.99
N VAL A 117 11.36 -6.04 -5.75
CA VAL A 117 12.40 -6.96 -5.25
C VAL A 117 11.86 -8.30 -4.76
N LEU A 118 10.99 -8.33 -3.74
CA LEU A 118 10.57 -9.61 -3.12
C LEU A 118 9.88 -10.54 -4.13
N GLN A 119 8.91 -10.04 -4.90
CA GLN A 119 8.16 -10.82 -5.88
C GLN A 119 9.07 -11.49 -6.93
N PRO A 120 9.92 -10.79 -7.68
CA PRO A 120 10.77 -11.42 -8.69
C PRO A 120 11.76 -12.42 -8.08
N MET A 121 12.30 -12.13 -6.89
CA MET A 121 13.14 -13.10 -6.17
C MET A 121 12.34 -14.35 -5.78
N ALA A 122 11.12 -14.18 -5.27
CA ALA A 122 10.25 -15.29 -4.86
C ALA A 122 9.81 -16.13 -6.06
N ILE A 123 9.45 -15.50 -7.18
CA ILE A 123 9.15 -16.19 -8.44
C ILE A 123 10.37 -16.98 -8.93
N GLY A 124 11.57 -16.41 -8.87
CA GLY A 124 12.80 -17.11 -9.22
C GLY A 124 13.12 -18.31 -8.33
N ALA A 125 12.75 -18.27 -7.05
CA ALA A 125 13.09 -19.32 -6.07
C ALA A 125 12.02 -20.41 -5.90
N PHE A 126 10.74 -20.07 -6.11
CA PHE A 126 9.59 -20.93 -5.86
C PHE A 126 8.70 -21.15 -7.09
N GLY A 127 8.99 -20.50 -8.22
CA GLY A 127 8.13 -20.48 -9.41
C GLY A 127 7.03 -19.44 -9.32
N ARG A 128 6.34 -19.21 -10.44
CA ARG A 128 5.38 -18.10 -10.60
C ARG A 128 4.21 -18.15 -9.60
N GLY A 129 3.59 -19.33 -9.44
CA GLY A 129 2.45 -19.51 -8.53
C GLY A 129 2.82 -19.29 -7.06
N LEU A 130 3.70 -20.13 -6.52
CA LEU A 130 4.11 -20.04 -5.11
C LEU A 130 4.87 -18.74 -4.80
N GLY A 131 5.67 -18.22 -5.73
CA GLY A 131 6.37 -16.95 -5.57
C GLY A 131 5.42 -15.76 -5.39
N GLY A 132 4.34 -15.72 -6.17
CA GLY A 132 3.26 -14.75 -5.98
C GLY A 132 2.59 -14.90 -4.61
N VAL A 133 2.37 -16.14 -4.14
CA VAL A 133 1.73 -16.38 -2.83
C VAL A 133 2.63 -15.89 -1.70
N VAL A 134 3.92 -16.20 -1.76
CA VAL A 134 4.90 -15.76 -0.75
C VAL A 134 4.92 -14.23 -0.63
N GLN A 135 4.94 -13.50 -1.76
CA GLN A 135 4.88 -12.04 -1.72
C GLN A 135 3.55 -11.52 -1.18
N ALA A 136 2.42 -12.08 -1.62
CA ALA A 136 1.10 -11.64 -1.18
C ALA A 136 0.89 -11.86 0.33
N VAL A 137 1.32 -13.02 0.84
CA VAL A 137 1.29 -13.33 2.28
C VAL A 137 2.20 -12.39 3.06
N ALA A 138 3.44 -12.16 2.60
CA ALA A 138 4.36 -11.24 3.28
C ALA A 138 3.78 -9.81 3.31
N PHE A 139 3.18 -9.35 2.23
CA PHE A 139 2.52 -8.05 2.16
C PHE A 139 1.34 -7.97 3.15
N GLY A 140 0.49 -8.99 3.20
CA GLY A 140 -0.61 -9.05 4.16
C GLY A 140 -0.13 -9.04 5.61
N LEU A 141 0.89 -9.84 5.94
CA LEU A 141 1.45 -9.92 7.30
C LEU A 141 2.13 -8.61 7.74
N ALA A 142 2.72 -7.84 6.83
CA ALA A 142 3.28 -6.52 7.14
C ALA A 142 2.23 -5.54 7.69
N HIS A 143 0.94 -5.78 7.41
CA HIS A 143 -0.17 -4.93 7.85
C HIS A 143 -0.75 -5.29 9.24
N ILE A 144 -0.21 -6.29 9.94
CA ILE A 144 -0.67 -6.66 11.29
C ILE A 144 -0.52 -5.48 12.27
N ARG A 145 0.62 -4.79 12.25
CA ARG A 145 0.90 -3.65 13.14
C ARG A 145 0.00 -2.45 12.82
N PRO A 146 -0.11 -2.01 11.54
CA PRO A 146 -1.11 -1.03 11.15
C PRO A 146 -2.53 -1.37 11.58
N ALA A 147 -2.98 -2.62 11.41
CA ALA A 147 -4.31 -3.06 11.83
C ALA A 147 -4.52 -2.88 13.35
N ARG A 148 -3.54 -3.32 14.16
CA ARG A 148 -3.60 -3.14 15.62
C ARG A 148 -3.64 -1.68 16.05
N ALA A 149 -2.81 -0.84 15.43
CA ALA A 149 -2.77 0.59 15.74
C ALA A 149 -4.09 1.30 15.41
N ALA A 150 -4.79 0.80 14.38
CA ALA A 150 -6.08 1.31 13.95
C ALA A 150 -7.29 0.71 14.68
N GLY A 151 -7.11 -0.34 15.48
CA GLY A 151 -8.23 -1.10 16.06
C GLY A 151 -8.99 -1.98 15.06
N ASP A 152 -8.44 -2.20 13.87
CA ASP A 152 -9.06 -2.99 12.80
C ASP A 152 -8.91 -4.51 13.07
N SER A 153 -9.80 -5.32 12.48
CA SER A 153 -9.67 -6.79 12.51
C SER A 153 -8.38 -7.24 11.84
N ILE A 154 -7.43 -7.76 12.63
CA ILE A 154 -6.11 -8.20 12.12
C ILE A 154 -6.28 -9.23 10.98
N LEU A 155 -7.12 -10.24 11.19
CA LEU A 155 -7.34 -11.28 10.17
C LEU A 155 -7.97 -10.68 8.92
N GLY A 156 -8.99 -9.83 9.08
CA GLY A 156 -9.63 -9.13 7.96
C GLY A 156 -8.64 -8.28 7.17
N THR A 157 -7.83 -7.47 7.86
CA THR A 157 -6.81 -6.62 7.23
C THR A 157 -5.77 -7.47 6.51
N VAL A 158 -5.22 -8.52 7.13
CA VAL A 158 -4.21 -9.40 6.50
C VAL A 158 -4.76 -10.06 5.24
N LEU A 159 -6.01 -10.54 5.26
CA LEU A 159 -6.65 -11.16 4.10
C LEU A 159 -6.89 -10.16 2.97
N VAL A 160 -7.48 -9.00 3.28
CA VAL A 160 -7.79 -7.96 2.28
C VAL A 160 -6.51 -7.39 1.67
N THR A 161 -5.52 -7.03 2.52
CA THR A 161 -4.24 -6.50 2.05
C THR A 161 -3.43 -7.57 1.32
N GLY A 162 -3.48 -8.83 1.73
CA GLY A 162 -2.87 -9.94 0.99
C GLY A 162 -3.50 -10.15 -0.39
N MET A 163 -4.84 -10.10 -0.50
CA MET A 163 -5.56 -10.21 -1.77
C MET A 163 -5.29 -9.03 -2.70
N PHE A 164 -5.32 -7.80 -2.16
CA PHE A 164 -4.88 -6.62 -2.88
C PHE A 164 -3.41 -6.78 -3.29
N GLY A 165 -2.62 -7.36 -2.41
CA GLY A 165 -1.21 -7.56 -2.61
C GLY A 165 -0.89 -8.50 -3.77
N TRP A 166 -1.71 -9.55 -3.92
CA TRP A 166 -1.73 -10.49 -5.04
C TRP A 166 -2.15 -9.80 -6.35
N LEU A 167 -3.20 -8.98 -6.33
CA LEU A 167 -3.63 -8.18 -7.50
C LEU A 167 -2.49 -7.29 -8.02
N LEU A 168 -1.82 -6.57 -7.12
CA LEU A 168 -0.67 -5.74 -7.48
C LEU A 168 0.49 -6.57 -8.07
N GLY A 169 0.75 -7.76 -7.50
CA GLY A 169 1.72 -8.70 -8.05
C GLY A 169 1.35 -9.15 -9.47
N TRP A 170 0.08 -9.49 -9.71
CA TRP A 170 -0.43 -9.86 -11.02
C TRP A 170 -0.28 -8.71 -12.04
N LEU A 171 -0.61 -7.48 -11.65
CA LEU A 171 -0.43 -6.28 -12.48
C LEU A 171 1.04 -6.07 -12.89
N ARG A 172 1.97 -6.25 -11.94
CA ARG A 172 3.40 -6.20 -12.22
C ARG A 172 3.81 -7.24 -13.24
N GLU A 173 3.39 -8.49 -13.06
CA GLU A 173 3.77 -9.57 -13.97
C GLU A 173 3.16 -9.40 -15.36
N ARG A 174 1.94 -8.84 -15.45
CA ARG A 174 1.24 -8.67 -16.72
C ARG A 174 1.80 -7.51 -17.55
N SER A 175 2.21 -6.43 -16.88
CA SER A 175 2.77 -5.24 -17.52
C SER A 175 4.31 -5.25 -17.64
N GLY A 176 4.99 -6.03 -16.80
CA GLY A 176 6.43 -5.98 -16.63
C GLY A 176 6.94 -4.74 -15.85
N SER A 177 6.04 -3.88 -15.36
CA SER A 177 6.39 -2.59 -14.75
C SER A 177 5.80 -2.43 -13.35
N VAL A 178 6.56 -1.81 -12.43
CA VAL A 178 6.03 -1.39 -11.13
C VAL A 178 5.08 -0.19 -11.24
N ALA A 179 5.02 0.48 -12.39
CA ALA A 179 4.08 1.59 -12.60
C ALA A 179 2.61 1.14 -12.48
N ALA A 180 2.27 -0.05 -12.97
CA ALA A 180 0.91 -0.57 -12.88
C ALA A 180 0.41 -0.75 -11.43
N PRO A 181 1.14 -1.48 -10.56
CA PRO A 181 0.75 -1.59 -9.18
C PRO A 181 0.90 -0.27 -8.41
N MET A 182 1.88 0.59 -8.71
CA MET A 182 2.00 1.91 -8.08
C MET A 182 0.76 2.78 -8.31
N LEU A 183 0.26 2.87 -9.54
CA LEU A 183 -0.95 3.64 -9.84
C LEU A 183 -2.17 3.08 -9.10
N THR A 184 -2.32 1.75 -9.09
CA THR A 184 -3.46 1.08 -8.44
C THR A 184 -3.41 1.24 -6.93
N HIS A 185 -2.23 1.11 -6.33
CA HIS A 185 -2.00 1.28 -4.90
C HIS A 185 -2.17 2.74 -4.47
N LEU A 186 -1.68 3.69 -5.28
CA LEU A 186 -1.92 5.12 -5.07
C LEU A 186 -3.41 5.43 -5.12
N ALA A 187 -4.14 4.92 -6.11
CA ALA A 187 -5.58 5.14 -6.21
C ALA A 187 -6.35 4.61 -5.01
N LEU A 188 -6.01 3.42 -4.49
CA LEU A 188 -6.62 2.86 -3.28
C LEU A 188 -6.44 3.83 -2.09
N ASN A 189 -5.20 4.24 -1.84
CA ASN A 189 -4.87 5.06 -0.67
C ASN A 189 -5.38 6.50 -0.79
N GLU A 190 -5.17 7.14 -1.93
CA GLU A 190 -5.59 8.54 -2.16
C GLU A 190 -7.11 8.65 -2.18
N ALA A 191 -7.82 7.76 -2.87
CA ALA A 191 -9.29 7.76 -2.84
C ALA A 191 -9.79 7.50 -1.41
N GLY A 192 -9.18 6.55 -0.69
CA GLY A 192 -9.54 6.25 0.69
C GLY A 192 -9.33 7.44 1.61
N ALA A 193 -8.20 8.14 1.47
CA ALA A 193 -7.86 9.32 2.23
C ALA A 193 -8.81 10.49 1.94
N VAL A 194 -9.07 10.78 0.67
CA VAL A 194 -10.01 11.84 0.26
C VAL A 194 -11.42 11.56 0.76
N VAL A 195 -11.91 10.33 0.62
CA VAL A 195 -13.23 9.92 1.11
C VAL A 195 -13.30 10.02 2.63
N THR A 196 -12.25 9.58 3.34
CA THR A 196 -12.15 9.71 4.81
C THR A 196 -12.25 11.18 5.23
N LEU A 197 -11.49 12.07 4.59
CA LEU A 197 -11.54 13.51 4.85
C LEU A 197 -12.92 14.11 4.54
N TYR A 198 -13.56 13.68 3.45
CA TYR A 198 -14.88 14.15 3.06
C TYR A 198 -15.96 13.73 4.08
N VAL A 199 -16.00 12.45 4.44
CA VAL A 199 -17.01 11.92 5.37
C VAL A 199 -16.77 12.43 6.80
N SER A 200 -15.51 12.65 7.21
CA SER A 200 -15.19 13.18 8.55
C SER A 200 -15.61 14.65 8.71
N ARG A 201 -15.55 15.46 7.64
CA ARG A 201 -16.03 16.86 7.67
C ARG A 201 -17.51 16.99 7.96
N SER A 202 -18.33 16.00 7.58
CA SER A 202 -19.78 16.04 7.81
C SER A 202 -20.19 16.05 9.29
N ASN A 203 -19.29 15.69 10.21
CA ASN A 203 -19.54 15.74 11.66
C ASN A 203 -19.30 17.12 12.29
N VAL A 204 -18.53 18.01 11.66
CA VAL A 204 -18.22 19.36 12.21
C VAL A 204 -19.41 20.32 12.07
N GLY A 205 -20.35 20.05 11.15
CA GLY A 205 -21.57 20.84 10.95
C GLY A 205 -22.65 20.60 12.03
N LEU A 206 -22.78 19.38 12.54
CA LEU A 206 -23.84 19.00 13.49
C LEU A 206 -23.48 19.30 14.96
N GLY A 207 -22.19 19.38 15.31
CA GLY A 207 -21.75 19.72 16.66
C GLY A 207 -21.79 21.21 17.00
N ARG A 208 -21.94 22.09 16.00
CA ARG A 208 -22.05 23.54 16.21
C ARG A 208 -23.48 24.01 16.48
N GLU A 209 -24.49 23.29 16.02
CA GLU A 209 -25.91 23.63 16.26
C GLU A 209 -26.42 23.11 17.62
N SER A 210 -25.83 22.07 18.22
CA SER A 210 -26.26 21.57 19.53
C SER A 210 -25.68 22.35 20.72
N ALA A 211 -24.67 23.21 20.48
CA ALA A 211 -24.05 24.04 21.51
C ALA A 211 -24.68 25.45 21.62
N SER A 212 -25.76 25.72 20.87
CA SER A 212 -26.44 27.02 20.84
C SER A 212 -27.91 26.96 21.27
N ASN A 213 -28.28 26.05 22.17
CA ASN A 213 -29.56 26.06 22.89
C ASN A 213 -29.34 25.99 24.40
#